data_AF-A0A5J4UN22-F1
#
_entry.id   AF-A0A5J4UN22-F1
#
_cell.length_a   1.000
_cell.length_b   1.000
_cell.length_c   1.000
_cell.angle_alpha   90.00
_cell.angle_beta   90.00
_cell.angle_gamma   90.00
#
_symmetry.space_group_name_H-M   'P 1'
#
loop_
_entity.id
_entity.type
_entity.pdbx_description
1 polymer ?
#
loop_
_entity_poly.entity_id
_entity_poly.type
_entity_poly.pdbx_seq_one_letter_code
_entity_poly.pdbx_strand_id
1 'polypeptide(L)'
;MTIKDTWNCKTQDISHSDYVNVINKDIVKKGINGTLKMYDNVMSSIQVEKYAKTGFNNKSIVLRNQCCCPYIKGLVAKDYQIKDQK
;
A
#
# COMPACT_ATOMS: atom_id res chain seq x y z
N MET A 1 32.18 2.96 -1.82
CA MET A 1 31.37 4.17 -2.06
C MET A 1 30.12 4.06 -1.21
N THR A 2 30.12 4.72 -0.05
CA THR A 2 29.14 4.52 1.02
C THR A 2 27.90 5.38 0.73
N ILE A 3 26.76 4.72 0.73
CA ILE A 3 25.39 5.24 0.53
C ILE A 3 25.17 6.57 1.29
N LYS A 4 25.33 7.73 0.64
CA LYS A 4 24.98 9.03 1.24
C LYS A 4 24.34 10.06 0.30
N ASP A 5 24.37 9.88 -1.01
CA ASP A 5 23.90 10.93 -1.93
C ASP A 5 22.50 10.64 -2.50
N THR A 6 21.54 10.34 -1.61
CA THR A 6 20.12 10.23 -2.01
C THR A 6 19.40 11.52 -1.68
N TRP A 7 19.14 12.36 -2.69
CA TRP A 7 18.34 13.58 -2.52
C TRP A 7 16.85 13.21 -2.59
N ASN A 8 16.16 13.34 -1.46
CA ASN A 8 14.73 13.07 -1.35
C ASN A 8 13.96 14.38 -1.51
N CYS A 9 13.37 14.60 -2.68
CA CYS A 9 12.46 15.72 -2.90
C CYS A 9 11.12 15.38 -2.24
N LYS A 10 11.00 15.71 -0.95
CA LYS A 10 9.82 15.44 -0.13
C LYS A 10 8.68 16.41 -0.45
N THR A 11 8.11 16.35 -1.64
CA THR A 11 6.79 16.90 -1.91
C THR A 11 5.73 15.91 -1.40
N GLN A 12 5.60 15.76 -0.07
CA GLN A 12 4.50 14.98 0.51
C GLN A 12 3.21 15.79 0.37
N ASP A 13 2.46 15.55 -0.70
CA ASP A 13 1.18 16.23 -0.95
C ASP A 13 -0.01 15.56 -0.22
N ILE A 14 0.27 14.85 0.88
CA ILE A 14 -0.73 14.17 1.71
C ILE A 14 -0.64 14.72 3.12
N SER A 15 -1.72 15.37 3.54
CA SER A 15 -1.88 16.02 4.84
C SER A 15 -2.83 15.24 5.76
N HIS A 16 -2.92 15.61 7.04
CA HIS A 16 -3.79 14.92 8.00
C HIS A 16 -5.27 14.92 7.57
N SER A 17 -5.76 16.04 7.03
CA SER A 17 -7.16 16.18 6.59
C SER A 17 -7.49 15.25 5.42
N ASP A 18 -6.51 14.92 4.58
CA ASP A 18 -6.69 13.96 3.49
C ASP A 18 -7.04 12.57 4.02
N TYR A 19 -6.39 12.12 5.10
CA TYR A 19 -6.72 10.83 5.73
C TYR A 19 -8.15 10.83 6.28
N VAL A 20 -8.58 11.92 6.93
CA VAL A 20 -9.95 12.06 7.46
C VAL A 20 -10.98 12.01 6.31
N ASN A 21 -10.70 12.69 5.20
CA ASN A 21 -11.56 12.68 4.02
C ASN A 21 -11.61 11.29 3.36
N VAL A 22 -10.48 10.60 3.24
CA VAL A 22 -10.41 9.25 2.68
C VAL A 22 -11.17 8.23 3.54
N ILE A 23 -11.23 8.43 4.87
CA ILE A 23 -11.97 7.56 5.77
C ILE A 23 -13.48 7.86 5.74
N ASN A 24 -13.85 9.13 5.87
CA ASN A 24 -15.25 9.53 6.10
C ASN A 24 -16.05 9.74 4.80
N LYS A 25 -15.37 10.11 3.70
CA LYS A 25 -16.01 10.47 2.43
C LYS A 25 -15.66 9.49 1.30
N ASP A 26 -14.88 8.45 1.61
CA ASP A 26 -14.39 7.45 0.66
C ASP A 26 -13.70 8.05 -0.58
N ILE A 27 -12.97 9.16 -0.38
CA ILE A 27 -12.23 9.85 -1.43
C ILE A 27 -10.85 9.19 -1.61
N VAL A 28 -10.40 9.01 -2.85
CA VAL A 28 -9.04 8.56 -3.13
C VAL A 28 -8.10 9.76 -3.23
N LYS A 29 -7.17 9.92 -2.28
CA LYS A 29 -6.06 10.88 -2.36
C LYS A 29 -4.75 10.15 -2.68
N LYS A 30 -4.08 10.61 -3.74
CA LYS A 30 -2.75 10.15 -4.16
C LYS A 30 -1.72 11.25 -3.95
N GLY A 31 -0.48 10.87 -3.68
CA GLY A 31 0.69 11.74 -3.65
C GLY A 31 1.85 11.09 -4.40
N ILE A 32 2.83 11.90 -4.82
CA ILE A 32 4.00 11.42 -5.56
C ILE A 32 5.25 11.66 -4.71
N ASN A 33 6.04 10.62 -4.52
CA ASN A 33 7.36 10.71 -3.90
C ASN A 33 8.43 10.61 -4.98
N GLY A 34 9.10 11.71 -5.26
CA GLY A 34 10.29 11.75 -6.11
C GLY A 34 11.57 11.54 -5.30
N THR A 35 12.46 10.68 -5.75
CA THR A 35 13.79 10.51 -5.18
C THR A 35 14.82 10.35 -6.28
N LEU A 36 15.93 11.05 -6.18
CA LEU A 36 17.07 10.88 -7.08
C LEU A 36 18.00 9.82 -6.50
N LYS A 37 18.35 8.82 -7.31
CA LYS A 37 19.30 7.77 -6.94
C LYS A 37 20.43 7.69 -7.96
N MET A 38 21.66 7.59 -7.46
CA MET A 38 22.84 7.31 -8.28
C MET A 38 23.02 5.80 -8.42
N TYR A 39 23.16 5.33 -9.65
CA TYR A 39 23.53 3.95 -9.98
C TYR A 39 24.47 3.96 -11.17
N ASP A 40 25.63 3.31 -11.03
CA ASP A 40 26.65 3.22 -12.10
C ASP A 40 27.04 4.60 -12.69
N ASN A 41 27.30 5.58 -11.82
CA ASN A 41 27.58 6.98 -12.18
C ASN A 41 26.44 7.71 -12.95
N VAL A 42 25.30 7.08 -13.16
CA VAL A 42 24.10 7.67 -13.75
C VAL A 42 23.11 8.05 -12.66
N MET A 43 22.65 9.30 -12.68
CA MET A 43 21.57 9.77 -11.80
C MET A 43 20.21 9.42 -12.42
N SER A 44 19.39 8.67 -11.68
CA SER A 44 18.04 8.32 -12.08
C SER A 44 17.01 8.98 -11.15
N SER A 45 15.95 9.54 -11.74
CA SER A 45 14.78 10.01 -10.99
C SER A 45 13.77 8.88 -10.85
N ILE A 46 13.46 8.52 -9.61
CA ILE A 46 12.47 7.49 -9.28
C ILE A 46 11.26 8.20 -8.69
N GLN A 47 10.10 7.98 -9.31
CA GLN A 47 8.82 8.46 -8.80
C GLN A 47 8.02 7.27 -8.29
N VAL A 48 7.51 7.38 -7.07
CA VAL A 48 6.67 6.36 -6.43
C VAL A 48 5.34 7.00 -6.09
N GLU A 49 4.25 6.42 -6.60
CA GLU A 49 2.90 6.78 -6.18
C GLU A 49 2.62 6.28 -4.77
N LYS A 50 2.01 7.14 -3.95
CA LYS A 50 1.51 6.82 -2.62
C LYS A 50 0.04 7.14 -2.53
N TYR A 51 -0.69 6.30 -1.81
CA TYR A 51 -2.10 6.50 -1.51
C TYR A 51 -2.22 6.91 -0.04
N ALA A 52 -3.14 7.83 0.28
CA ALA A 52 -3.45 8.20 1.66
C ALA A 52 -4.04 7.01 2.45
N LYS A 53 -4.63 6.03 1.77
CA LYS A 53 -5.09 4.77 2.38
C LYS A 53 -4.72 3.63 1.44
N THR A 54 -3.68 2.90 1.80
CA THR A 54 -3.11 1.81 0.97
C THR A 54 -3.70 0.44 1.31
N GLY A 55 -4.28 0.28 2.49
CA GLY A 55 -4.88 -0.97 2.92
C GLY A 55 -5.96 -0.73 3.97
N PHE A 56 -7.14 -1.29 3.75
CA PHE A 56 -8.07 -1.51 4.84
C PHE A 56 -7.51 -2.70 5.63
N ASN A 57 -7.22 -2.50 6.93
CA ASN A 57 -6.93 -3.61 7.83
C ASN A 57 -8.21 -4.42 8.03
N ASN A 58 -8.60 -5.16 7.01
CA ASN A 58 -9.68 -6.11 7.14
C ASN A 58 -9.20 -7.18 8.11
N LYS A 59 -10.05 -7.56 9.08
CA LYS A 59 -9.79 -8.78 9.84
C LYS A 59 -9.57 -9.91 8.82
N SER A 60 -8.79 -10.93 9.15
CA SER A 60 -8.64 -12.10 8.29
C SER A 60 -9.23 -13.33 8.96
N ILE A 61 -9.78 -14.23 8.15
CA ILE A 61 -10.18 -15.58 8.56
C ILE A 61 -9.07 -16.52 8.14
N VAL A 62 -8.54 -17.29 9.09
CA VAL A 62 -7.57 -18.36 8.80
C VAL A 62 -8.37 -19.63 8.46
N LEU A 63 -8.12 -20.17 7.27
CA LEU A 63 -8.73 -21.41 6.80
C LEU A 63 -7.96 -22.64 7.31
N ARG A 64 -8.55 -23.84 7.20
CA ARG A 64 -7.94 -25.09 7.70
C ARG A 64 -6.62 -25.43 7.02
N ASN A 65 -6.43 -25.00 5.77
CA ASN A 65 -5.19 -25.14 5.02
C ASN A 65 -4.15 -24.05 5.35
N GLN A 66 -4.35 -23.30 6.44
CA GLN A 66 -3.50 -22.17 6.88
C GLN A 66 -3.47 -20.98 5.91
N CYS A 67 -4.32 -20.98 4.86
CA CYS A 67 -4.50 -19.78 4.04
C CYS A 67 -5.26 -18.70 4.80
N CYS A 68 -4.95 -17.43 4.52
CA CYS A 68 -5.67 -16.29 5.05
C CYS A 68 -6.62 -15.72 3.99
N CYS A 69 -7.84 -15.41 4.41
CA CYS A 69 -8.84 -14.76 3.57
C CYS A 69 -9.36 -13.49 4.25
N PRO A 70 -9.77 -12.45 3.50
CA PRO A 70 -10.33 -11.23 4.08
C PRO A 70 -11.64 -11.53 4.84
N TYR A 71 -11.88 -10.94 6.00
CA TYR A 71 -13.12 -11.08 6.75
C TYR A 71 -14.23 -10.26 6.08
N ILE A 72 -15.35 -10.92 5.77
CA ILE A 72 -16.55 -10.23 5.30
C ILE A 72 -17.62 -10.48 6.35
N LYS A 73 -18.28 -9.42 6.83
CA LYS A 73 -19.33 -9.53 7.86
C LYS A 73 -20.41 -10.50 7.37
N GLY A 74 -20.65 -11.56 8.14
CA GLY A 74 -21.63 -12.59 7.82
C GLY A 74 -21.06 -13.81 7.08
N LEU A 75 -19.80 -13.77 6.62
CA LEU A 75 -19.11 -14.95 6.10
C LEU A 75 -18.27 -15.61 7.20
N VAL A 76 -18.31 -16.93 7.24
CA VAL A 76 -17.51 -17.79 8.10
C VAL A 76 -16.54 -18.62 7.26
N ALA A 77 -15.57 -19.29 7.89
CA ALA A 77 -14.58 -20.12 7.19
C ALA A 77 -15.17 -21.20 6.27
N LYS A 78 -16.43 -21.62 6.50
CA LYS A 78 -17.14 -22.61 5.68
C LYS A 78 -17.60 -22.06 4.32
N ASP A 79 -17.75 -20.75 4.20
CA ASP A 79 -18.24 -20.12 2.97
C ASP A 79 -17.13 -19.93 1.93
N TYR A 80 -15.86 -20.15 2.33
CA TYR A 80 -14.71 -20.10 1.44
C TYR A 80 -14.50 -21.45 0.74
N GLN A 81 -14.56 -21.45 -0.59
CA GLN A 81 -14.20 -22.60 -1.41
C GLN A 81 -12.77 -22.46 -1.91
N ILE A 82 -11.93 -23.43 -1.55
CA ILE A 82 -10.57 -23.55 -2.09
C ILE A 82 -10.70 -24.37 -3.37
N LYS A 83 -10.42 -23.74 -4.53
CA LYS A 83 -10.29 -24.47 -5.79
C LYS A 83 -8.85 -24.92 -5.93
N ASP A 84 -8.63 -26.22 -5.93
CA ASP A 84 -7.36 -26.77 -6.36
C ASP A 84 -7.21 -26.48 -7.87
N GLN A 85 -6.16 -25.75 -8.25
CA GLN A 85 -5.81 -25.58 -9.66
C GLN A 85 -5.29 -26.92 -10.17
N LYS A 86 -6.13 -27.66 -10.90
CA LYS A 86 -5.73 -28.74 -11.79
C LYS A 86 -5.45 -28.19 -13.18
#